data_AF-A0A1I3KA48-F1
#
_entry.id   AF-A0A1I3KA48-F1
#
_cell.length_a   1.000
_cell.length_b   1.000
_cell.length_c   1.000
_cell.angle_alpha   90.00
_cell.angle_beta   90.00
_cell.angle_gamma   90.00
#
_symmetry.space_group_name_H-M   'P 1'
#
loop_
_entity.id
_entity.type
_entity.pdbx_description
1 polymer ?
#
loop_
_entity_poly.entity_id
_entity_poly.type
_entity_poly.pdbx_seq_one_letter_code
_entity_poly.pdbx_strand_id
1 'polypeptide(L)'
;MLLQQQWSPEQIGGRLKREGKNSVCHETIYQHIQKDQRAGGQLYLNLRHHAKKYRKRYGSITGSCKDIPNRVDIDKLPEVPNRRERLGDWKADTMIGQGTRVR
;
A
#
# COMPACT_ATOMS: atom_id res chain seq x y z
N MET A 1 13.76 -3.01 -25.83
CA MET A 1 14.57 -1.92 -25.22
C MET A 1 13.87 -1.20 -24.05
N LEU A 2 12.56 -0.90 -24.08
CA LEU A 2 11.88 -0.19 -22.97
C LEU A 2 11.80 -0.99 -21.65
N LEU A 3 11.62 -2.31 -21.74
CA LEU A 3 11.46 -3.19 -20.58
C LEU A 3 12.72 -3.33 -19.72
N GLN A 4 13.91 -2.93 -20.19
CA GLN A 4 15.14 -2.99 -19.39
C GLN A 4 15.43 -1.70 -18.60
N GLN A 5 14.62 -0.65 -18.78
CA GLN A 5 14.80 0.63 -18.11
C GLN A 5 14.08 0.70 -16.74
N GLN A 6 13.55 -0.42 -16.25
CA GLN A 6 12.81 -0.54 -14.99
C GLN A 6 11.57 0.35 -14.88
N TRP A 7 10.93 0.66 -16.02
CA TRP A 7 9.73 1.48 -16.05
C TRP A 7 8.49 0.69 -15.60
N SER A 8 7.57 1.37 -14.92
CA SER A 8 6.25 0.80 -14.66
C SER A 8 5.47 0.61 -15.98
N PRO A 9 4.56 -0.38 -16.04
CA PRO A 9 3.69 -0.58 -17.21
C PRO A 9 2.92 0.69 -17.62
N GLU A 10 2.48 1.52 -16.67
CA GLU A 10 1.84 2.80 -16.98
C GLU A 10 2.80 3.79 -17.65
N GLN A 11 4.04 3.86 -17.19
CA GLN A 11 5.09 4.70 -17.80
C GLN A 11 5.45 4.22 -19.21
N ILE A 12 5.51 2.90 -19.44
CA ILE A 12 5.77 2.33 -20.77
C ILE A 12 4.64 2.71 -21.73
N GLY A 13 3.37 2.55 -21.31
CA GLY A 13 2.22 2.97 -22.13
C GLY A 13 2.23 4.46 -22.46
N GLY A 14 2.49 5.31 -21.45
CA GLY A 14 2.60 6.76 -21.63
C GLY A 14 3.75 7.16 -22.57
N ARG A 15 4.88 6.46 -22.53
CA ARG A 15 6.00 6.72 -23.45
C ARG A 15 5.71 6.28 -24.86
N LEU A 16 5.12 5.09 -25.05
CA LEU A 16 4.74 4.61 -26.39
C LEU A 16 3.83 5.61 -27.10
N LYS A 17 2.89 6.21 -26.36
CA LYS A 17 2.03 7.29 -26.87
C LYS A 17 2.82 8.54 -27.26
N ARG A 18 3.83 8.93 -26.48
CA ARG A 18 4.70 10.09 -26.76
C ARG A 18 5.63 9.85 -27.95
N GLU A 19 6.04 8.61 -28.19
CA GLU A 19 6.90 8.21 -29.30
C GLU A 19 6.11 7.95 -30.60
N GLY A 20 4.79 8.17 -30.62
CA GLY A 20 3.95 7.94 -31.80
C GLY A 20 3.80 6.45 -32.18
N LYS A 21 4.20 5.54 -31.29
CA LYS A 21 4.06 4.09 -31.49
C LYS A 21 2.67 3.63 -31.07
N ASN A 22 2.27 2.44 -31.50
CA ASN A 22 1.01 1.83 -31.09
C ASN A 22 0.85 1.91 -29.56
N SER A 23 -0.20 2.61 -29.14
CA SER A 23 -0.56 2.77 -27.74
C SER A 23 -1.02 1.43 -27.20
N VAL A 24 -0.22 0.83 -26.32
CA VAL A 24 -0.57 -0.41 -25.62
C VAL A 24 -1.10 -0.06 -24.24
N CYS A 25 -2.22 -0.64 -23.83
CA CYS A 25 -2.73 -0.44 -22.48
C CYS A 25 -1.82 -1.13 -21.45
N HIS A 26 -1.77 -0.59 -20.23
CA HIS A 26 -0.96 -1.13 -19.15
C HIS A 26 -1.31 -2.60 -18.83
N GLU A 27 -2.59 -2.99 -18.97
CA GLU A 27 -3.02 -4.37 -18.78
C GLU A 27 -2.42 -5.35 -19.80
N THR A 28 -2.34 -4.96 -21.08
CA THR A 28 -1.67 -5.80 -22.10
C THR A 28 -0.19 -5.98 -21.80
N ILE A 29 0.48 -4.94 -21.27
CA ILE A 29 1.88 -5.04 -20.82
C ILE A 29 1.98 -6.03 -19.65
N TYR A 30 1.07 -5.98 -18.68
CA TYR A 30 1.01 -6.96 -17.60
C TYR A 30 0.78 -8.39 -18.10
N GLN A 31 -0.15 -8.59 -19.04
CA GLN A 31 -0.40 -9.91 -19.65
C GLN A 31 0.84 -10.44 -20.38
N HIS A 32 1.58 -9.58 -21.08
CA HIS A 32 2.82 -9.94 -21.75
C HIS A 32 3.90 -10.39 -20.75
N ILE A 33 4.09 -9.63 -19.66
CA ILE A 33 5.03 -9.98 -18.59
C ILE A 33 4.65 -11.31 -17.93
N GLN A 34 3.36 -11.54 -17.67
CA GLN A 34 2.90 -12.82 -17.10
C GLN A 34 3.11 -13.99 -18.05
N LYS A 35 2.87 -13.82 -19.36
CA LYS A 35 3.12 -14.86 -20.36
C LYS A 35 4.61 -15.21 -20.43
N ASP A 36 5.48 -14.22 -20.43
CA ASP A 36 6.93 -14.40 -20.37
C ASP A 36 7.36 -15.13 -19.10
N GLN A 37 6.84 -14.73 -17.94
CA GLN A 37 7.13 -15.39 -16.66
C GLN A 37 6.72 -16.87 -16.68
N ARG A 38 5.56 -17.21 -17.25
CA ARG A 38 5.11 -18.62 -17.39
C ARG A 38 5.97 -19.41 -18.36
N ALA A 39 6.55 -18.75 -19.36
CA ALA A 39 7.48 -19.36 -20.30
C ALA A 39 8.92 -19.47 -19.75
N GLY A 40 9.17 -19.08 -18.49
CA GLY A 40 10.49 -19.09 -17.87
C GLY A 40 11.34 -17.86 -18.16
N GLY A 41 10.75 -16.81 -18.74
CA GLY A 41 11.41 -15.54 -19.00
C GLY A 41 11.63 -14.69 -17.73
N GLN A 42 12.35 -13.58 -17.93
CA GLN A 42 12.85 -12.74 -16.84
C GLN A 42 12.31 -11.30 -16.89
N LEU A 43 11.33 -10.99 -17.75
CA LEU A 43 10.80 -9.63 -17.88
C LEU A 43 10.21 -9.10 -16.57
N TYR A 44 9.65 -9.99 -15.75
CA TYR A 44 9.07 -9.65 -14.44
C TYR A 44 10.11 -9.09 -13.46
N LEU A 45 11.40 -9.44 -13.61
CA LEU A 45 12.49 -8.91 -12.78
C LEU A 45 12.73 -7.42 -13.01
N ASN A 46 12.35 -6.92 -14.19
CA ASN A 46 12.53 -5.51 -14.54
C ASN A 46 11.38 -4.62 -14.02
N LEU A 47 10.38 -5.15 -13.31
CA LEU A 47 9.36 -4.31 -12.70
C LEU A 47 9.96 -3.52 -11.52
N ARG A 48 9.72 -2.22 -11.49
CA ARG A 48 10.22 -1.28 -10.45
C ARG A 48 9.98 -1.76 -9.00
N HIS A 49 8.91 -2.52 -8.78
CA HIS A 49 8.51 -3.02 -7.46
C HIS A 49 8.73 -4.53 -7.26
N HIS A 50 9.37 -5.21 -8.20
CA HIS A 50 9.53 -6.67 -8.17
C HIS A 50 10.21 -7.19 -6.88
N ALA A 51 11.20 -6.45 -6.36
CA ALA A 51 11.98 -6.87 -5.20
C ALA A 51 11.40 -6.43 -3.85
N LYS A 52 10.30 -5.66 -3.81
CA LYS A 52 9.73 -5.21 -2.52
C LYS A 52 8.84 -6.31 -1.93
N LYS A 53 9.39 -7.03 -0.94
CA LYS A 53 8.61 -7.94 -0.10
C LYS A 53 7.52 -7.14 0.62
N TYR A 54 6.25 -7.38 0.31
CA TYR A 54 5.13 -6.71 0.98
C TYR A 54 5.12 -7.10 2.46
N ARG A 55 5.26 -6.12 3.37
CA ARG A 55 5.13 -6.37 4.80
C ARG A 55 3.66 -6.62 5.12
N LYS A 56 3.34 -7.80 5.67
CA LYS A 56 1.99 -8.09 6.14
C LYS A 56 1.62 -7.10 7.25
N ARG A 57 0.45 -6.47 7.12
CA ARG A 57 -0.12 -5.54 8.11
C ARG A 57 -0.78 -6.22 9.31
N TYR A 58 -0.97 -7.54 9.22
CA TYR A 58 -1.64 -8.34 10.25
C TYR A 58 -0.68 -9.42 10.77
N GLY A 59 -0.78 -9.76 12.05
CA GLY A 59 0.01 -10.83 12.67
C GLY A 59 1.40 -10.43 13.17
N SER A 60 1.84 -9.18 13.01
CA SER A 60 3.02 -8.67 13.69
C SER A 60 2.61 -7.76 14.84
N ILE A 61 3.02 -8.09 16.06
CA ILE A 61 2.95 -7.24 17.26
C ILE A 61 3.86 -6.01 17.13
N THR A 62 4.55 -5.83 15.99
CA THR A 62 5.52 -4.74 15.76
C THR A 62 4.90 -3.46 15.20
N GLY A 63 3.60 -3.26 15.44
CA GLY A 63 2.92 -1.96 15.36
C GLY A 63 2.14 -1.67 16.64
N SER A 64 2.49 -2.35 17.73
CA SER A 64 1.83 -2.17 19.02
C SER A 64 2.07 -0.73 19.49
N CYS A 65 1.02 -0.10 19.99
CA CYS A 65 0.98 1.22 20.65
C CYS A 65 2.03 1.46 21.77
N LYS A 66 2.99 0.54 21.96
CA LYS A 66 4.03 0.53 22.98
C LYS A 66 5.03 1.68 22.84
N ASP A 67 5.26 2.15 21.61
CA ASP A 67 6.26 3.19 21.33
C ASP A 67 5.66 4.62 21.31
N ILE A 68 4.40 4.80 21.75
CA ILE A 68 3.79 6.13 21.83
C ILE A 68 4.12 6.72 23.21
N PRO A 69 5.05 7.68 23.32
CA PRO A 69 5.37 8.31 24.60
C PRO A 69 4.13 9.04 25.13
N ASN A 70 3.86 8.90 26.44
CA ASN A 70 2.72 9.50 27.13
C ASN A 70 1.35 9.11 26.56
N ARG A 71 1.20 7.89 26.03
CA ARG A 71 -0.11 7.35 25.63
C ARG A 71 -1.05 7.31 26.84
N VAL A 72 -2.17 8.00 26.72
CA VAL A 72 -3.30 7.93 27.67
C VAL A 72 -4.31 6.93 27.13
N ASP A 73 -4.65 5.91 27.93
CA ASP A 73 -5.73 4.96 27.61
C ASP A 73 -7.08 5.67 27.59
N ILE A 74 -8.02 5.18 26.77
CA ILE A 74 -9.34 5.78 26.61
C ILE A 74 -10.06 5.96 27.95
N ASP A 75 -9.94 4.99 28.84
CA ASP A 75 -10.56 5.01 30.17
C ASP A 75 -9.94 6.04 31.13
N LYS A 76 -8.74 6.54 30.82
CA LYS A 76 -8.01 7.53 31.63
C LYS A 76 -8.09 8.95 31.07
N LEU A 77 -8.81 9.17 29.97
CA LEU A 77 -8.98 10.53 29.46
C LEU A 77 -9.79 11.37 30.47
N PRO A 78 -9.41 12.65 30.69
CA PRO A 78 -10.25 13.57 31.43
C PRO A 78 -11.60 13.75 30.70
N GLU A 79 -12.68 14.12 31.40
CA GLU A 79 -14.01 14.28 30.77
C GLU A 79 -14.11 15.50 29.84
N VAL A 80 -13.18 16.44 29.92
CA VAL A 80 -13.19 17.71 29.17
C VAL A 80 -13.30 17.52 27.64
N PRO A 81 -12.57 16.61 26.98
CA PRO A 81 -12.73 16.31 25.55
C PRO A 81 -14.08 15.67 25.22
N ASN A 82 -14.71 14.98 26.18
CA ASN A 82 -16.05 14.40 25.99
C ASN A 82 -17.12 15.49 25.93
N ARG A 83 -16.92 16.60 26.64
CA ARG A 83 -17.81 17.77 26.63
C ARG A 83 -17.69 18.62 25.36
N ARG A 84 -16.68 18.35 24.51
CA ARG A 84 -16.42 19.08 23.24
C ARG A 84 -16.30 20.60 23.40
N GLU A 85 -15.88 21.06 24.58
CA GLU A 85 -15.81 22.49 24.93
C GLU A 85 -14.61 23.22 24.29
N ARG A 86 -13.60 22.48 23.81
CA ARG A 86 -12.41 23.04 23.14
C ARG A 86 -12.21 22.47 21.74
N LEU A 87 -11.70 23.30 20.84
CA LEU A 87 -11.27 22.89 19.49
C LEU A 87 -9.87 22.26 19.57
N GLY A 88 -9.65 21.17 18.85
CA GLY A 88 -8.35 20.47 18.78
C GLY A 88 -8.33 19.07 19.39
N ASP A 89 -9.39 18.64 20.06
CA ASP A 89 -9.55 17.25 20.48
C ASP A 89 -10.11 16.40 19.34
N TRP A 90 -9.23 15.62 18.70
CA TRP A 90 -9.61 14.67 17.67
C TRP A 90 -9.65 13.26 18.25
N LYS A 91 -10.81 12.61 18.23
CA LYS A 91 -10.99 11.20 18.60
C LYS A 91 -11.29 10.38 17.35
N ALA A 92 -10.52 9.33 17.11
CA ALA A 92 -10.81 8.33 16.09
C ALA A 92 -11.47 7.11 16.77
N ASP A 93 -12.76 6.89 16.53
CA ASP A 93 -13.42 5.66 16.99
C ASP A 93 -13.05 4.49 16.07
N THR A 94 -12.64 3.37 16.66
CA THR A 94 -12.43 2.11 15.92
C THR A 94 -13.66 1.24 16.08
N MET A 95 -14.45 1.08 15.01
CA MET A 95 -15.52 0.08 14.97
C MET A 95 -14.91 -1.31 14.81
N ILE A 96 -15.17 -2.19 15.78
CA ILE A 96 -14.72 -3.57 15.78
C ILE A 96 -15.88 -4.45 15.31
N GLY A 97 -15.72 -5.15 14.19
CA GLY A 97 -16.73 -6.07 13.66
C GLY A 97 -16.92 -7.30 14.56
N GLN A 98 -18.14 -7.82 14.62
CA GLN A 98 -18.46 -9.07 15.34
C GLN A 98 -17.52 -10.20 14.89
N GLY A 99 -16.83 -10.83 15.85
CA GLY A 99 -15.89 -11.93 15.62
C GLY A 99 -14.41 -11.56 15.82
N THR A 100 -14.08 -10.28 16.03
CA THR A 100 -12.70 -9.87 16.32
C THR A 100 -12.40 -10.06 17.80
N ARG A 101 -11.49 -10.99 18.13
CA ARG A 101 -10.99 -11.18 19.49
C ARG A 101 -9.91 -10.12 19.76
N VAL A 102 -10.28 -9.08 20.50
CA VAL A 102 -9.31 -8.15 21.10
C VAL A 102 -8.75 -8.86 22.33
N ARG A 103 -7.42 -8.98 22.41
CA ARG A 103 -6.73 -9.60 23.54
C ARG A 103 -5.96 -8.54 24.30
#